data_AF-A0A022MGF8-F1
#
_entry.id   AF-A0A022MGF8-F1
#
_cell.length_a   1.000
_cell.length_b   1.000
_cell.length_c   1.000
_cell.angle_alpha   90.00
_cell.angle_beta   90.00
_cell.angle_gamma   90.00
#
_symmetry.space_group_name_H-M   'P 1'
#
loop_
_entity.id
_entity.type
_entity.pdbx_description
1 polymer ?
#
loop_
_entity_poly.entity_id
_entity_poly.type
_entity_poly.pdbx_seq_one_letter_code
_entity_poly.pdbx_strand_id
1 'polypeptide(L)' 'MLKGGTAPSCIGRITGPKVKWVHVSNKCGKTMKVKVIIKHDYDSSCTKLRNGQYFVYYWDWGTYQRTVTC' A
#
# COMPACT_ATOMS: atom_id res chain seq x y z
N MET A 1 -8.55 -17.33 5.18
CA MET A 1 -8.39 -15.88 4.96
C MET A 1 -7.02 -15.48 5.49
N LEU A 2 -6.08 -15.06 4.63
CA LEU A 2 -4.77 -14.58 5.10
C LEU A 2 -5.03 -13.36 5.98
N LYS A 3 -4.73 -13.45 7.28
CA LYS A 3 -4.56 -12.29 8.17
C LYS A 3 -3.39 -11.48 7.60
N GLY A 4 -3.65 -10.68 6.58
CA GLY A 4 -2.67 -9.77 5.99
C GLY A 4 -2.24 -8.79 7.08
N GLY A 5 -1.08 -9.07 7.68
CA GLY A 5 -0.44 -8.18 8.62
C GLY A 5 -0.23 -6.82 7.97
N THR A 6 -0.24 -5.76 8.79
CA THR A 6 0.21 -4.45 8.34
C THR A 6 1.60 -4.62 7.70
N ALA A 7 1.81 -4.02 6.54
CA ALA A 7 3.07 -4.16 5.82
C ALA A 7 4.24 -3.75 6.73
N PRO A 8 5.42 -4.39 6.61
CA PRO A 8 6.56 -4.11 7.47
C PRO A 8 7.03 -2.65 7.32
N SER A 9 7.78 -2.15 8.30
CA SER A 9 8.27 -0.77 8.35
C SER A 9 9.14 -0.37 7.16
N CYS A 10 9.83 -1.33 6.54
CA CYS A 10 10.61 -1.12 5.32
C CYS A 10 9.75 -0.82 4.07
N ILE A 11 8.42 -0.95 4.16
CA ILE A 11 7.48 -0.45 3.16
C ILE A 11 7.09 0.99 3.53
N GLY A 12 7.71 1.94 2.84
CA GLY A 12 7.45 3.36 3.00
C GLY A 12 6.09 3.75 2.43
N ARG A 13 5.38 4.63 3.13
CA ARG A 13 4.05 5.12 2.76
C ARG A 13 4.03 6.63 2.92
N ILE A 14 3.61 7.32 1.87
CA ILE A 14 3.38 8.76 1.92
C ILE A 14 1.93 8.99 1.52
N THR A 15 1.16 9.55 2.45
CA THR A 15 -0.24 9.92 2.29
C THR A 15 -0.50 11.23 3.02
N GLY A 16 -1.66 11.84 2.79
CA GLY A 16 -2.09 13.07 3.44
C GLY A 16 -3.59 13.06 3.73
N PRO A 17 -4.07 13.83 4.71
CA PRO A 17 -5.42 13.72 5.27
C PRO A 17 -6.57 14.04 4.28
N LYS A 18 -6.27 14.63 3.12
CA LYS A 18 -7.26 14.97 2.08
C LYS A 18 -6.86 14.54 0.68
N VAL A 19 -5.76 13.79 0.54
CA VAL A 19 -5.33 13.32 -0.77
C VAL A 19 -5.89 11.93 -1.04
N LYS A 20 -6.35 11.74 -2.27
CA LYS A 20 -6.90 10.48 -2.75
C LYS A 20 -5.83 9.62 -3.41
N TRP A 21 -4.63 9.66 -2.82
CA TRP A 21 -3.51 8.86 -3.28
C TRP A 21 -2.58 8.47 -2.15
N VAL A 22 -1.86 7.38 -2.36
CA VAL A 22 -0.78 6.93 -1.49
C VAL A 22 0.39 6.48 -2.35
N HIS A 23 1.58 7.01 -2.04
CA HIS A 23 2.82 6.50 -2.59
C HIS A 23 3.32 5.39 -1.68
N VAL A 24 3.52 4.20 -2.24
CA VAL A 24 4.05 3.04 -1.53
C VAL A 24 5.38 2.65 -2.15
N SER A 25 6.44 2.61 -1.34
CA SER A 25 7.79 2.26 -1.76
C SER A 25 8.33 1.05 -1.00
N ASN A 26 9.14 0.23 -1.65
CA ASN A 26 9.77 -0.93 -1.04
C ASN A 26 11.26 -0.67 -0.79
N LYS A 27 11.66 -0.64 0.49
CA LYS A 27 13.06 -0.50 0.93
C LYS A 27 13.54 -1.73 1.71
N CYS A 28 12.87 -2.87 1.57
CA CYS A 28 13.12 -4.07 2.38
C CYS A 28 14.34 -4.89 1.94
N GLY A 29 15.09 -4.48 0.92
CA GLY A 29 16.22 -5.26 0.37
C GLY A 29 15.80 -6.49 -0.44
N LYS A 30 14.50 -6.79 -0.53
CA LYS A 30 13.93 -7.93 -1.27
C LYS A 30 12.64 -7.53 -1.96
N THR A 31 12.19 -8.38 -2.90
CA THR A 31 10.88 -8.17 -3.54
C THR A 31 9.76 -8.44 -2.55
N MET A 32 8.81 -7.51 -2.47
CA MET A 32 7.65 -7.58 -1.59
C MET A 32 6.37 -7.52 -2.42
N LYS A 33 5.31 -8.14 -1.93
CA LYS A 33 3.97 -8.01 -2.49
C LYS A 33 3.11 -7.26 -1.48
N VAL A 34 2.48 -6.19 -1.93
CA VAL A 34 1.72 -5.29 -1.06
C VAL A 34 0.44 -4.85 -1.74
N LYS A 35 -0.57 -4.56 -0.93
CA LYS A 35 -1.77 -3.87 -1.40
C LYS A 35 -2.20 -2.77 -0.42
N VAL A 36 -2.89 -1.79 -0.95
CA VAL A 36 -3.49 -0.69 -0.20
C VAL A 36 -4.92 -1.06 0.16
N ILE A 37 -5.28 -0.85 1.41
CA ILE A 37 -6.64 -1.03 1.93
C ILE A 37 -7.29 0.34 2.03
N ILE A 38 -8.43 0.52 1.35
CA ILE A 38 -9.23 1.74 1.43
C ILE A 38 -10.49 1.45 2.22
N LYS A 39 -10.77 2.28 3.23
CA LYS A 39 -12.02 2.21 3.98
C LYS A 39 -13.10 2.89 3.16
N HIS A 40 -14.22 2.20 2.93
CA HIS A 40 -15.37 2.67 2.15
C HIS A 40 -15.14 2.80 0.63
N ASP A 41 -14.14 2.10 0.09
CA ASP A 41 -13.92 1.97 -1.35
C ASP A 41 -13.15 0.65 -1.63
N TYR A 42 -12.82 0.40 -2.89
CA TYR A 42 -12.06 -0.76 -3.31
C TYR A 42 -10.60 -0.71 -2.87
N ASP A 43 -10.10 -1.86 -2.42
CA ASP A 43 -8.67 -2.08 -2.19
C ASP A 43 -7.90 -2.04 -3.53
N SER A 44 -6.60 -1.71 -3.46
CA SER A 44 -5.73 -1.92 -4.61
C SER A 44 -5.52 -3.40 -4.89
N SER A 45 -5.12 -3.72 -6.12
CA SER A 45 -4.59 -5.04 -6.46
C SER A 45 -3.30 -5.34 -5.70
N CYS A 46 -2.99 -6.63 -5.54
CA CYS A 46 -1.73 -7.08 -4.95
C CYS A 46 -0.57 -6.78 -5.92
N THR A 47 0.26 -5.80 -5.57
CA THR A 47 1.33 -5.30 -6.42
C THR A 47 2.68 -5.85 -5.96
N LYS A 48 3.44 -6.41 -6.91
CA LYS A 48 4.81 -6.89 -6.67
C LYS A 48 5.79 -5.72 -6.86
N LEU A 49 6.49 -5.36 -5.79
CA LEU A 49 7.51 -4.31 -5.77
C LEU A 49 8.89 -4.92 -5.54
N ARG A 50 9.81 -4.75 -6.49
CA ARG A 50 11.24 -5.03 -6.27
C ARG A 50 11.83 -4.04 -5.26
N ASN A 51 13.01 -4.34 -4.72
CA ASN A 51 13.71 -3.39 -3.86
C ASN A 51 13.96 -2.06 -4.61
N GLY A 52 13.66 -0.94 -3.97
CA GLY A 52 13.74 0.41 -4.55
C GLY A 52 12.55 0.82 -5.42
N GLN A 53 11.63 -0.09 -5.77
CA GLN A 53 10.46 0.26 -6.55
C GLN A 53 9.36 0.89 -5.71
N TYR A 54 8.53 1.68 -6.38
CA TYR A 54 7.34 2.28 -5.80
C TYR A 54 6.17 2.21 -6.77
N PHE A 55 4.97 2.39 -6.23
CA PHE A 55 3.77 2.69 -7.00
C PHE A 55 2.97 3.76 -6.28
N VAL A 56 2.14 4.46 -7.04
CA VAL A 56 1.14 5.36 -6.48
C VAL A 56 -0.22 4.76 -6.77
N TYR A 57 -1.04 4.63 -5.74
CA TYR A 57 -2.42 4.20 -5.87
C TYR A 57 -3.33 5.40 -5.65
N TYR A 58 -4.25 5.61 -6.59
CA TYR A 58 -5.30 6.61 -6.52
C TYR A 58 -6.65 5.92 -6.32
N TRP A 59 -7.57 6.58 -5.63
CA TRP A 59 -8.94 6.11 -5.41
C TRP A 59 -9.91 7.28 -5.46
N ASP A 60 -11.22 7.03 -5.49
CA ASP A 60 -12.22 8.10 -5.64
C ASP A 60 -12.91 8.37 -4.30
N TRP A 61 -13.35 7.32 -3.61
CA TRP A 61 -14.18 7.41 -2.41
C TRP A 61 -13.48 6.85 -1.17
N GLY A 62 -13.97 7.19 0.01
CA GLY A 62 -13.38 6.66 1.24
C GLY A 62 -12.00 7.21 1.60
N THR A 63 -11.29 6.49 2.46
CA THR A 63 -10.05 6.95 3.10
C THR A 63 -9.00 5.84 3.17
N TYR A 64 -7.74 6.20 2.99
CA TYR A 64 -6.62 5.28 3.21
C TYR A 64 -6.70 4.69 4.62
N GLN A 65 -6.73 3.37 4.74
CA GLN A 65 -6.76 2.68 6.03
C GLN A 65 -5.38 2.16 6.41
N ARG A 66 -4.77 1.36 5.53
CA ARG A 66 -3.45 0.77 5.75
C ARG A 66 -2.89 0.15 4.48
N THR A 67 -1.61 -0.20 4.50
CA THR A 67 -0.98 -1.07 3.50
C THR A 67 -0.67 -2.41 4.16
N VAL A 68 -0.97 -3.51 3.49
CA VAL A 68 -0.75 -4.87 3.98
C VAL A 68 0.12 -5.66 3.01
N THR A 69 0.79 -6.69 3.52
CA THR A 69 1.42 -7.69 2.66
C THR A 69 0.39 -8.67 2.12
N CYS A 70 0.62 -9.04 0.88
CA CYS A 70 0.08 -10.20 0.17
C CYS A 70 1.29 -10.91 -0.50
#